data_AF-A0A0G1B8T2-F1
#
_entry.id   AF-A0A0G1B8T2-F1
#
_cell.length_a   1.000
_cell.length_b   1.000
_cell.length_c   1.000
_cell.angle_alpha   90.00
_cell.angle_beta   90.00
_cell.angle_gamma   90.00
#
_symmetry.space_group_name_H-M   'P 1'
#
loop_
_entity.id
_entity.type
_entity.pdbx_description
1 polymer ?
#
loop_
_entity_poly.entity_id
_entity_poly.type
_entity_poly.pdbx_seq_one_letter_code
_entity_poly.pdbx_strand_id
1 'polypeptide(L)'
;MQINLALSLHAPNDKLRESLMPIAKKYSVKEIFETLDEHTQKTNRRVMIEYIMIKDKNDSDECAKELAGLIKKMKKPLVFVNLILYNPSGRGFFESLRPTGIFKPSSGERTKAFKAILEKEGIEAVQRWRFGDEIGGACGQLIVN
;
A
#
# COMPACT_ATOMS: atom_id res chain seq x y z
N MET A 1 -9.28 -23.50 -8.06
CA MET A 1 -8.80 -22.74 -6.88
C MET A 1 -8.81 -21.25 -7.20
N GLN A 2 -9.42 -20.43 -6.35
CA GLN A 2 -9.54 -18.98 -6.53
C GLN A 2 -8.39 -18.28 -5.79
N ILE A 3 -7.34 -17.86 -6.50
CA ILE A 3 -6.15 -17.18 -5.91
C ILE A 3 -6.36 -15.66 -5.88
N ASN A 4 -6.29 -15.02 -4.71
CA ASN A 4 -6.37 -13.55 -4.62
C ASN A 4 -4.99 -12.95 -4.93
N LEU A 5 -4.94 -12.02 -5.88
CA LEU A 5 -3.70 -11.35 -6.29
C LEU A 5 -3.44 -10.13 -5.39
N ALA A 6 -2.23 -10.06 -4.85
CA ALA A 6 -1.70 -8.87 -4.20
C ALA A 6 -0.47 -8.36 -4.96
N LEU A 7 -0.38 -7.04 -5.13
CA LEU A 7 0.74 -6.36 -5.76
C LEU A 7 1.43 -5.44 -4.74
N SER A 8 2.71 -5.70 -4.48
CA SER A 8 3.57 -4.83 -3.67
C SER A 8 4.01 -3.61 -4.48
N LEU A 9 3.29 -2.49 -4.35
CA LEU A 9 3.52 -1.26 -5.13
C LEU A 9 4.39 -0.24 -4.39
N HIS A 10 3.99 0.13 -3.17
CA HIS A 10 4.72 0.97 -2.20
C HIS A 10 5.12 2.39 -2.62
N ALA A 11 4.97 2.80 -3.88
CA ALA A 11 5.15 4.18 -4.31
C ALA A 11 4.37 4.43 -5.62
N PRO A 12 3.82 5.64 -5.82
CA PRO A 12 2.96 5.97 -6.95
C PRO A 12 3.76 6.46 -8.18
N ASN A 13 5.08 6.61 -8.10
CA ASN A 13 5.89 7.01 -9.24
C ASN A 13 7.23 6.27 -9.24
N ASP A 14 7.84 6.16 -10.43
CA ASP A 14 9.06 5.39 -10.64
C ASP A 14 10.24 5.91 -9.82
N LYS A 15 10.38 7.24 -9.72
CA LYS A 15 11.43 7.88 -8.92
C LYS A 15 11.38 7.42 -7.45
N LEU A 16 10.21 7.45 -6.83
CA LEU A 16 10.04 6.98 -5.46
C LEU A 16 10.21 5.46 -5.37
N ARG A 17 9.66 4.69 -6.31
CA ARG A 17 9.81 3.22 -6.32
C ARG A 17 11.26 2.79 -6.40
N GLU A 18 12.06 3.39 -7.28
CA GLU A 18 13.48 3.09 -7.40
C GLU A 18 14.26 3.43 -6.12
N SER A 19 13.86 4.50 -5.43
CA SER A 19 14.49 4.90 -4.16
C SER A 19 14.18 3.95 -2.99
N LEU A 20 13.02 3.28 -3.03
CA LEU A 20 12.56 2.38 -1.97
C LEU A 20 12.88 0.91 -2.28
N MET A 21 12.85 0.53 -3.55
CA MET A 21 12.95 -0.86 -4.01
C MET A 21 13.90 -0.92 -5.19
N PRO A 22 15.19 -1.24 -4.99
CA PRO A 22 16.15 -1.35 -6.09
C PRO A 22 15.71 -2.34 -7.19
N ILE A 23 14.92 -3.36 -6.84
CA ILE A 23 14.32 -4.32 -7.79
C ILE A 23 13.23 -3.69 -8.69
N ALA A 24 12.67 -2.54 -8.31
CA ALA A 24 11.60 -1.89 -9.06
C ALA A 24 12.06 -1.27 -10.39
N LYS A 25 13.37 -1.20 -10.66
CA LYS A 25 13.93 -0.74 -11.95
C LYS A 25 13.50 -1.59 -13.16
N LYS A 26 12.98 -2.80 -12.93
CA LYS A 26 12.60 -3.72 -14.00
C LYS A 26 11.27 -3.39 -14.66
N TYR A 27 10.32 -2.81 -13.93
CA TYR A 27 8.96 -2.55 -14.42
C TYR A 27 8.45 -1.20 -13.88
N SER A 28 8.11 -0.30 -14.81
CA SER A 28 7.58 1.02 -14.49
C SER A 28 6.18 0.95 -13.87
N VAL A 29 5.79 1.98 -13.12
CA VAL A 29 4.41 2.13 -12.59
C VAL A 29 3.39 2.04 -13.71
N LYS A 30 3.69 2.64 -14.87
CA LYS A 30 2.79 2.62 -16.02
C LYS A 30 2.51 1.19 -16.49
N GLU A 31 3.57 0.41 -16.75
CA GLU A 31 3.44 -0.98 -17.20
C GLU A 31 2.70 -1.86 -16.18
N ILE A 32 2.93 -1.60 -14.88
CA ILE A 32 2.23 -2.28 -13.80
C ILE A 32 0.73 -2.02 -13.86
N PHE A 33 0.31 -0.75 -13.97
CA PHE A 33 -1.11 -0.40 -14.01
C PHE A 33 -1.80 -0.84 -15.30
N GLU A 34 -1.09 -0.83 -16.44
CA GLU A 34 -1.59 -1.42 -17.70
C GLU A 34 -1.84 -2.93 -17.52
N THR A 35 -0.89 -3.65 -16.92
CA THR A 35 -1.03 -5.08 -16.62
C THR A 35 -2.19 -5.37 -15.65
N LEU A 36 -2.36 -4.53 -14.62
CA LEU A 36 -3.48 -4.65 -13.68
C LEU A 36 -4.83 -4.41 -14.36
N ASP A 37 -4.93 -3.40 -15.22
CA ASP A 37 -6.16 -3.08 -15.95
C ASP A 37 -6.55 -4.23 -16.89
N GLU A 38 -5.58 -4.80 -17.62
CA GLU A 38 -5.80 -6.00 -18.41
C GLU A 38 -6.25 -7.19 -17.58
N HIS A 39 -5.58 -7.44 -16.44
CA HIS A 39 -5.91 -8.58 -15.57
C HIS A 39 -7.33 -8.46 -15.01
N THR A 40 -7.70 -7.30 -14.51
CA THR A 40 -9.03 -7.04 -13.92
C THR A 40 -10.14 -7.09 -14.97
N GLN A 41 -9.87 -6.65 -16.21
CA GLN A 41 -10.80 -6.80 -17.34
C GLN A 41 -11.01 -8.27 -17.71
N LYS A 42 -9.93 -9.04 -17.87
CA LYS A 42 -9.97 -10.46 -18.28
C LYS A 42 -10.60 -11.36 -17.23
N THR A 43 -10.30 -11.12 -15.95
CA THR A 43 -10.69 -12.04 -14.87
C THR A 43 -11.94 -11.60 -14.11
N ASN A 44 -12.27 -10.30 -14.13
CA ASN A 44 -13.29 -9.70 -13.28
C ASN A 44 -13.02 -9.91 -11.77
N ARG A 45 -11.74 -9.93 -11.37
CA ARG A 45 -11.33 -10.19 -9.98
C ARG A 45 -10.64 -8.97 -9.39
N ARG A 46 -10.83 -8.78 -8.08
CA ARG A 46 -10.19 -7.68 -7.35
C ARG A 46 -8.70 -7.98 -7.11
N VAL A 47 -7.87 -6.94 -7.20
CA VAL A 47 -6.45 -6.98 -6.84
C VAL A 47 -6.21 -6.08 -5.63
N MET A 48 -5.45 -6.57 -4.65
CA MET A 48 -5.00 -5.76 -3.51
C MET A 48 -3.67 -5.09 -3.88
N ILE A 49 -3.60 -3.78 -3.73
CA ILE A 49 -2.35 -3.02 -3.81
C ILE A 49 -1.78 -2.89 -2.40
N GLU A 50 -0.62 -3.46 -2.14
CA GLU A 50 0.08 -3.27 -0.87
C GLU A 50 0.93 -1.98 -0.93
N TYR A 51 0.77 -1.14 0.09
CA TYR A 51 1.45 0.13 0.20
C TYR A 51 2.05 0.29 1.60
N ILE A 52 3.38 0.18 1.69
CA ILE A 52 4.06 0.41 2.96
C ILE A 52 4.10 1.90 3.25
N MET A 53 3.74 2.29 4.46
CA MET A 53 3.75 3.67 4.94
C MET A 53 5.09 3.96 5.63
N ILE A 54 5.95 4.72 4.94
CA ILE A 54 7.27 5.13 5.39
C ILE A 54 7.26 6.64 5.62
N LYS A 55 7.61 7.03 6.86
CA LYS A 55 7.62 8.43 7.28
C LYS A 55 8.48 9.30 6.36
N ASP A 56 7.90 10.40 5.88
CA ASP A 56 8.54 11.46 5.08
C ASP A 56 9.16 10.96 3.76
N LYS A 57 8.67 9.83 3.24
CA LYS A 57 9.16 9.23 1.99
C LYS A 57 8.07 9.00 0.96
N ASN A 58 6.99 8.35 1.36
CA ASN A 58 5.89 7.99 0.47
C ASN A 58 4.52 8.20 1.12
N ASP A 59 4.46 8.85 2.28
CA ASP A 59 3.24 8.99 3.07
C ASP A 59 2.59 10.39 2.95
N SER A 60 3.02 11.21 1.98
CA SER A 60 2.47 12.54 1.75
C SER A 60 1.06 12.52 1.14
N ASP A 61 0.35 13.64 1.24
CA ASP A 61 -0.97 13.81 0.62
C ASP A 61 -0.90 13.73 -0.91
N GLU A 62 0.18 14.24 -1.51
CA GLU A 62 0.45 14.15 -2.94
C GLU A 62 0.62 12.70 -3.37
N CYS A 63 1.34 11.89 -2.58
CA CYS A 63 1.49 10.47 -2.85
C CYS A 63 0.14 9.73 -2.87
N ALA A 64 -0.77 10.08 -1.95
CA ALA A 64 -2.12 9.52 -1.93
C ALA A 64 -2.93 9.93 -3.18
N LYS A 65 -2.86 11.21 -3.58
CA LYS A 65 -3.54 11.73 -4.77
C LYS A 65 -2.99 11.13 -6.06
N GLU A 66 -1.68 10.97 -6.18
CA GLU A 66 -1.04 10.31 -7.32
C GLU A 66 -1.49 8.85 -7.42
N LEU A 67 -1.47 8.11 -6.30
CA LEU A 67 -1.94 6.72 -6.26
C LEU A 67 -3.41 6.60 -6.70
N ALA A 68 -4.27 7.46 -6.15
CA ALA A 68 -5.68 7.49 -6.55
C ALA A 68 -5.84 7.83 -8.04
N GLY A 69 -5.06 8.78 -8.55
CA GLY A 69 -5.05 9.15 -9.96
C GLY A 69 -4.64 8.01 -10.89
N LEU A 70 -3.68 7.17 -10.50
CA LEU A 70 -3.30 5.97 -11.25
C LEU A 70 -4.44 4.94 -11.29
N ILE A 71 -5.06 4.68 -10.14
CA ILE A 71 -6.18 3.73 -10.04
C ILE A 71 -7.37 4.20 -10.87
N LYS A 72 -7.70 5.50 -10.82
CA LYS A 72 -8.82 6.09 -11.58
C LYS A 72 -8.63 6.04 -13.09
N LYS A 73 -7.40 5.93 -13.58
CA LYS A 73 -7.11 5.80 -15.02
C LYS A 73 -7.37 4.39 -15.56
N MET A 74 -7.53 3.38 -14.68
CA MET A 74 -7.90 2.03 -15.09
C MET A 74 -9.31 2.03 -15.67
N LYS A 75 -9.53 1.31 -16.77
CA LYS A 75 -10.88 1.15 -17.35
C LYS A 75 -11.80 0.37 -16.42
N LYS A 76 -11.24 -0.57 -15.66
CA LYS A 76 -11.97 -1.39 -14.69
C LYS A 76 -11.24 -1.44 -13.35
N PRO A 77 -11.42 -0.44 -12.47
CA PRO A 77 -10.68 -0.32 -11.22
C PRO A 77 -11.18 -1.30 -10.15
N LEU A 78 -11.05 -2.61 -10.39
CA LEU A 78 -11.27 -3.65 -9.39
C LEU A 78 -10.04 -3.78 -8.50
N VAL A 79 -9.70 -2.71 -7.78
CA VAL A 79 -8.55 -2.67 -6.89
C VAL A 79 -8.93 -2.06 -5.55
N PHE A 80 -8.13 -2.35 -4.53
CA PHE A 80 -8.17 -1.66 -3.25
C PHE A 80 -6.78 -1.60 -2.65
N VAL A 81 -6.57 -0.65 -1.74
CA VAL A 81 -5.25 -0.40 -1.16
C VAL A 81 -5.18 -0.97 0.25
N ASN A 82 -4.12 -1.70 0.55
CA ASN A 82 -3.78 -2.16 1.89
C ASN A 82 -2.58 -1.36 2.40
N LEU A 83 -2.83 -0.44 3.33
CA LEU A 83 -1.81 0.37 4.00
C LEU A 83 -1.16 -0.44 5.12
N ILE A 84 0.16 -0.56 5.06
CA ILE A 84 0.97 -1.37 5.98
C ILE A 84 2.01 -0.46 6.62
N LEU A 85 2.05 -0.34 7.95
CA LEU A 85 3.11 0.42 8.61
C LEU A 85 4.47 -0.27 8.41
N TYR A 86 5.49 0.53 8.07
CA TYR A 86 6.88 0.05 7.98
C TYR A 86 7.35 -0.57 9.31
N ASN A 87 8.01 -1.72 9.24
CA ASN A 87 8.57 -2.41 10.40
C ASN A 87 10.11 -2.34 10.39
N PRO A 88 10.75 -1.57 11.30
CA PRO A 88 12.20 -1.44 11.37
C PRO A 88 12.93 -2.76 11.69
N SER A 89 12.27 -3.70 12.36
CA SER A 89 12.90 -4.96 12.80
C SER A 89 13.18 -5.96 11.66
N GLY A 90 12.73 -5.66 10.43
CA GLY A 90 13.03 -6.46 9.24
C GLY A 90 12.41 -7.86 9.21
N ARG A 91 11.82 -8.35 10.31
CA ARG A 91 11.09 -9.64 10.36
C ARG A 91 9.75 -9.50 9.64
N GLY A 92 9.63 -10.12 8.46
CA GLY A 92 8.39 -10.21 7.68
C GLY A 92 8.62 -10.30 6.17
N PHE A 93 7.52 -10.33 5.41
CA PHE A 93 7.45 -10.50 3.93
C PHE A 93 8.28 -9.47 3.13
N PHE A 94 8.71 -8.39 3.78
CA PHE A 94 9.48 -7.28 3.20
C PHE A 94 10.98 -7.35 3.46
N GLU A 95 11.50 -8.49 3.92
CA GLU A 95 12.95 -8.66 4.10
C GLU A 95 13.73 -8.53 2.78
N SER A 96 13.11 -8.89 1.65
CA SER A 96 13.62 -8.64 0.29
C SER A 96 13.35 -7.21 -0.22
N LEU A 97 12.45 -6.48 0.43
CA LEU A 97 12.10 -5.09 0.16
C LEU A 97 12.72 -4.15 1.19
N ARG A 98 13.79 -4.56 1.87
CA ARG A 98 14.55 -3.70 2.78
C ARG A 98 14.93 -2.45 2.00
N PRO A 99 14.26 -1.32 2.24
CA PRO A 99 14.60 -0.12 1.54
C PRO A 99 16.01 0.27 2.00
N THR A 100 16.82 0.81 1.10
CA THR A 100 18.22 1.13 1.38
C THR A 100 18.27 2.34 2.32
N GLY A 101 18.28 2.11 3.64
CA GLY A 101 18.36 3.21 4.62
C GLY A 101 17.69 2.93 5.96
N ILE A 102 17.87 3.87 6.88
CA ILE A 102 17.22 3.89 8.19
C ILE A 102 15.87 4.59 8.01
N PHE A 103 14.78 3.83 8.03
CA PHE A 103 13.41 4.34 7.89
C PHE A 103 12.63 4.26 9.20
N LYS A 104 11.54 5.01 9.26
CA LYS A 104 10.60 5.01 10.39
C LYS A 104 9.18 4.77 9.88
N PRO A 105 8.32 4.11 10.67
CA PRO A 105 6.90 4.03 10.36
C PRO A 105 6.29 5.44 10.34
N SER A 106 5.35 5.66 9.43
CA SER A 106 4.43 6.81 9.50
C SER A 106 3.65 6.79 10.82
N SER A 107 3.25 7.96 11.31
CA SER A 107 2.36 8.05 12.48
C SER A 107 0.96 7.54 12.14
N GLY A 108 0.20 7.11 13.15
CA GLY A 108 -1.19 6.70 12.97
C GLY A 108 -2.06 7.80 12.35
N GLU A 109 -1.86 9.06 12.74
CA GLU A 109 -2.56 10.23 12.16
C GLU A 109 -2.22 10.41 10.68
N ARG A 110 -0.95 10.28 10.30
CA ARG A 110 -0.49 10.37 8.92
C ARG A 110 -1.09 9.26 8.06
N THR A 111 -1.14 8.03 8.57
CA THR A 111 -1.79 6.91 7.88
C THR A 111 -3.30 7.11 7.74
N LYS A 112 -3.98 7.61 8.78
CA LYS A 112 -5.41 7.95 8.72
C LYS A 112 -5.69 9.03 7.67
N ALA A 113 -4.87 10.07 7.60
CA ALA A 113 -5.02 11.13 6.62
C ALA A 113 -4.76 10.62 5.18
N PHE A 114 -3.75 9.78 4.96
CA PHE A 114 -3.50 9.16 3.66
C PHE A 114 -4.69 8.30 3.22
N LYS A 115 -5.21 7.47 4.14
CA LYS A 115 -6.42 6.66 3.93
C LYS A 115 -7.62 7.53 3.55
N ALA A 116 -7.86 8.61 4.30
CA ALA A 116 -8.99 9.51 4.06
C ALA A 116 -8.94 10.17 2.68
N ILE A 117 -7.74 10.49 2.17
CA ILE A 117 -7.57 11.01 0.81
C ILE A 117 -7.95 9.95 -0.23
N LEU A 118 -7.47 8.71 -0.09
CA LEU A 118 -7.85 7.62 -0.99
C LEU A 118 -9.37 7.41 -1.01
N GLU A 119 -9.99 7.37 0.17
CA GLU A 119 -11.45 7.19 0.30
C GLU A 119 -12.24 8.36 -0.28
N LYS A 120 -11.78 9.60 -0.09
CA LYS A 120 -12.37 10.80 -0.72
C LYS A 120 -12.28 10.74 -2.24
N GLU A 121 -11.21 10.16 -2.76
CA GLU A 121 -11.07 9.90 -4.19
C GLU A 121 -11.87 8.67 -4.65
N GLY A 122 -12.63 7.99 -3.78
CA GLY A 122 -13.43 6.82 -4.13
C GLY A 122 -12.64 5.51 -4.22
N ILE A 123 -11.44 5.47 -3.67
CA ILE A 123 -10.59 4.28 -3.61
C ILE A 123 -10.76 3.60 -2.26
N GLU A 124 -11.19 2.34 -2.25
CA GLU A 124 -11.25 1.55 -1.02
C GLU A 124 -9.85 1.33 -0.47
N ALA A 125 -9.66 1.65 0.82
CA ALA A 125 -8.40 1.48 1.51
C ALA A 125 -8.62 0.83 2.88
N VAL A 126 -7.80 -0.16 3.21
CA VAL A 126 -7.75 -0.81 4.52
C VAL A 126 -6.40 -0.53 5.17
N GLN A 127 -6.37 -0.42 6.50
CA GLN A 127 -5.14 -0.29 7.27
C GLN A 127 -4.99 -1.54 8.14
N ARG A 128 -3.88 -2.28 8.00
CA ARG A 128 -3.55 -3.37 8.92
C ARG A 128 -2.87 -2.81 10.16
N TRP A 129 -3.58 -2.86 11.29
CA TRP A 129 -3.00 -2.61 12.60
C TRP A 129 -2.22 -3.85 13.07
N ARG A 130 -1.05 -3.62 13.67
CA ARG A 130 -0.38 -4.69 14.43
C ARG A 130 -0.99 -4.69 15.83
N PHE A 131 -1.68 -5.78 16.18
CA PHE A 131 -1.98 -6.06 17.58
C PHE A 131 -0.64 -6.11 18.34
N GLY A 132 -0.37 -5.09 19.17
CA GLY A 132 0.86 -4.99 19.96
C GLY A 132 1.47 -3.59 20.05
N ASP A 133 1.28 -2.73 19.04
CA ASP A 133 1.83 -1.36 19.05
C ASP A 133 0.89 -0.36 19.77
N GLU A 134 -0.34 -0.78 20.11
CA GLU A 134 -1.36 0.02 20.81
C GLU A 134 -1.60 -0.42 22.27
N ILE A 135 -0.67 -1.14 22.91
CA ILE A 135 -0.74 -1.34 24.37
C ILE A 135 -0.29 -0.04 25.06
N GLY A 136 -1.20 0.92 24.98
CA GLY A 136 -1.12 2.24 25.60
C GLY A 136 -2.47 2.97 25.61
N GLY A 137 -3.58 2.38 25.15
CA GLY A 137 -4.88 3.03 25.26
C GLY A 137 -6.06 2.36 24.56
N ALA A 138 -6.76 1.49 25.31
CA ALA A 138 -8.19 1.18 25.26
C ALA A 138 -8.83 0.41 24.07
N CYS A 139 -9.55 -0.64 24.50
CA CYS A 139 -10.76 -1.26 23.96
C CYS A 139 -10.69 -2.18 22.73
N GLY A 140 -10.64 -3.49 23.02
CA GLY A 140 -10.97 -4.55 22.08
C GLY A 140 -10.70 -5.95 22.60
N GLN A 141 -10.92 -6.21 23.90
CA GLN A 141 -11.04 -7.59 24.39
C GLN A 141 -12.32 -8.18 23.81
N LEU A 142 -12.19 -9.00 22.77
CA LEU A 142 -13.16 -10.05 22.49
C LEU A 142 -12.42 -11.37 22.49
N ILE A 143 -12.54 -12.03 23.64
CA ILE A 143 -12.32 -13.46 23.82
C ILE A 143 -13.30 -14.18 22.90
N VAL A 144 -12.85 -15.22 22.21
CA VAL A 144 -13.75 -16.24 21.65
C VAL A 144 -13.26 -17.58 22.18
N ASN A 145 -14.13 -18.20 22.99
CA ASN A 145 -14.08 -19.48 23.73
C ASN A 145 -12.85 -20.39 23.59
#